data_AF-A0A950W3I0-F1
#
_entry.id   AF-A0A950W3I0-F1
#
_cell.length_a   1.000
_cell.length_b   1.000
_cell.length_c   1.000
_cell.angle_alpha   90.00
_cell.angle_beta   90.00
_cell.angle_gamma   90.00
#
_symmetry.space_group_name_H-M   'P 1'
#
loop_
_entity.id
_entity.type
_entity.pdbx_description
1 polymer ?
#
loop_
_entity_poly.entity_id
_entity_poly.type
_entity_poly.pdbx_seq_one_letter_code
_entity_poly.pdbx_strand_id
1 'polypeptide(L)'
;MNVPGQIIPRDPAVRAAIAAGERLFRSVGCASCHIPALPLASDNNPGAPDKPGWVYTEPGPYNPVTGANSPNLIPGPVNYPVSAPPLLIDLTSDRLPQPRLKSVAGTVWVPAYTDLKLHNLCDGPNDPNAEPLDQNQPAGSAGFFAGNQQFLTRKLWGLYNQGPFGHSGKFTTMREEVNLGHNGEATASRVAFQALSAPQQDAVVEFLKSLQILPPGTPCRVVDEGNDCLEDGESESGKNR
;
A
#
# COMPACT_ATOMS: atom_id res chain seq x y z
N MET A 1 12.43 17.20 0.18
CA MET A 1 12.18 15.89 -0.47
C MET A 1 10.77 15.90 -0.99
N ASN A 2 10.52 15.18 -2.08
CA ASN A 2 9.16 14.96 -2.56
C ASN A 2 8.52 13.93 -1.65
N VAL A 3 7.32 14.22 -1.16
CA VAL A 3 6.58 13.28 -0.32
C VAL A 3 5.41 12.72 -1.10
N PRO A 4 5.09 11.44 -0.94
CA PRO A 4 3.85 10.92 -1.46
C PRO A 4 2.66 11.69 -0.84
N GLY A 5 1.55 11.88 -1.58
CA GLY A 5 0.30 12.48 -1.08
C GLY A 5 -0.88 12.26 -2.03
N GLN A 6 -1.96 13.01 -1.82
CA GLN A 6 -3.15 12.97 -2.66
C GLN A 6 -3.43 14.33 -3.29
N ILE A 7 -3.64 14.36 -4.60
CA ILE A 7 -4.04 15.56 -5.36
C ILE A 7 -5.53 15.47 -5.66
N ILE A 8 -6.31 16.43 -5.18
CA ILE A 8 -7.75 16.54 -5.39
C ILE A 8 -8.03 17.77 -6.26
N PRO A 9 -8.35 17.59 -7.55
CA PRO A 9 -8.60 18.71 -8.44
C PRO A 9 -9.77 19.59 -7.99
N ARG A 10 -9.70 20.90 -8.28
CA ARG A 10 -10.79 21.87 -8.00
C ARG A 10 -12.05 21.60 -8.81
N ASP A 11 -11.94 20.89 -9.94
CA ASP A 11 -13.09 20.47 -10.74
C ASP A 11 -14.05 19.61 -9.89
N PRO A 12 -15.29 20.07 -9.67
CA PRO A 12 -16.25 19.35 -8.83
C PRO A 12 -16.56 17.93 -9.33
N ALA A 13 -16.58 17.72 -10.64
CA ALA A 13 -16.88 16.42 -11.24
C ALA A 13 -15.73 15.44 -11.00
N VAL A 14 -14.47 15.89 -11.17
CA VAL A 14 -13.28 15.05 -10.91
C VAL A 14 -13.15 14.74 -9.42
N ARG A 15 -13.35 15.73 -8.55
CA ARG A 15 -13.37 15.52 -7.10
C ARG A 15 -14.45 14.52 -6.67
N ALA A 16 -15.65 14.61 -7.26
CA ALA A 16 -16.73 13.65 -6.99
C ALA A 16 -16.37 12.24 -7.49
N ALA A 17 -15.71 12.13 -8.65
CA ALA A 17 -15.24 10.86 -9.19
C ALA A 17 -14.17 10.22 -8.29
N ILE A 18 -13.19 10.98 -7.78
CA ILE A 18 -12.19 10.49 -6.82
C ILE A 18 -12.87 9.97 -5.54
N ALA A 19 -13.78 10.75 -4.97
CA ALA A 19 -14.49 10.35 -3.76
C ALA A 19 -15.37 9.09 -3.99
N ALA A 20 -16.02 8.99 -5.15
CA ALA A 20 -16.76 7.79 -5.54
C ALA A 20 -15.83 6.58 -5.75
N GLY A 21 -14.68 6.81 -6.39
CA GLY A 21 -13.63 5.82 -6.62
C GLY A 21 -13.08 5.23 -5.33
N GLU A 22 -12.79 6.05 -4.33
CA GLU A 22 -12.33 5.58 -3.03
C GLU A 22 -13.38 4.69 -2.33
N ARG A 23 -14.66 5.09 -2.39
CA ARG A 23 -15.75 4.27 -1.84
C ARG A 23 -15.88 2.94 -2.57
N LEU A 24 -15.80 2.97 -3.90
CA LEU A 24 -15.87 1.77 -4.74
C LEU A 24 -14.69 0.83 -4.48
N PHE A 25 -13.48 1.38 -4.39
CA PHE A 25 -12.24 0.67 -4.04
C PHE A 25 -12.38 -0.14 -2.75
N ARG A 26 -12.99 0.47 -1.72
CA ARG A 26 -13.30 -0.24 -0.47
C ARG A 26 -14.38 -1.29 -0.68
N SER A 27 -15.47 -0.96 -1.38
CA SER A 27 -16.62 -1.86 -1.55
C SER A 27 -16.34 -3.11 -2.38
N VAL A 28 -15.43 -3.03 -3.36
CA VAL A 28 -15.04 -4.18 -4.18
C VAL A 28 -13.95 -5.03 -3.51
N GLY A 29 -13.48 -4.65 -2.31
CA GLY A 29 -12.54 -5.45 -1.54
C GLY A 29 -11.06 -5.15 -1.79
N CYS A 30 -10.70 -4.17 -2.63
CA CYS A 30 -9.28 -3.79 -2.85
C CYS A 30 -8.59 -3.38 -1.54
N ALA A 31 -9.33 -2.74 -0.63
CA ALA A 31 -8.83 -2.29 0.66
C ALA A 31 -8.55 -3.43 1.67
N SER A 32 -8.75 -4.70 1.31
CA SER A 32 -8.38 -5.84 2.15
C SER A 32 -6.86 -6.00 2.26
N CYS A 33 -6.14 -5.85 1.14
CA CYS A 33 -4.68 -5.82 1.10
C CYS A 33 -4.15 -4.38 1.07
N HIS A 34 -4.80 -3.50 0.28
CA HIS A 34 -4.42 -2.10 0.16
C HIS A 34 -5.08 -1.22 1.23
N ILE A 35 -4.85 -1.54 2.50
CA ILE A 35 -5.47 -0.81 3.62
C ILE A 35 -5.07 0.68 3.57
N PRO A 36 -6.03 1.64 3.63
CA PRO A 36 -5.74 3.05 3.44
C PRO A 36 -4.69 3.62 4.41
N ALA A 37 -4.75 3.19 5.67
CA ALA A 37 -3.76 3.54 6.67
C ALA A 37 -3.33 2.31 7.47
N LEU A 38 -2.02 2.08 7.50
CA LEU A 38 -1.36 1.07 8.31
C LEU A 38 -1.31 1.57 9.77
N PRO A 39 -1.99 0.89 10.70
CA PRO A 39 -1.91 1.23 12.11
C PRO A 39 -0.59 0.77 12.71
N LEU A 40 0.15 1.71 13.30
CA LEU A 40 1.36 1.43 14.07
C LEU A 40 1.12 1.84 15.53
N ALA A 41 0.64 0.89 16.33
CA ALA A 41 0.29 1.10 17.74
C ALA A 41 1.53 1.13 18.63
N SER A 42 1.50 1.91 19.71
CA SER A 42 2.62 2.08 20.65
C SER A 42 3.03 0.78 21.36
N ASP A 43 2.11 -0.17 21.47
CA ASP A 43 2.24 -1.43 22.20
C ASP A 43 2.44 -2.64 21.28
N ASN A 44 2.60 -2.43 19.96
CA ASN A 44 2.78 -3.50 19.00
C ASN A 44 3.90 -3.17 17.98
N ASN A 45 5.12 -3.63 18.27
CA ASN A 45 6.23 -3.61 17.32
C ASN A 45 6.94 -4.97 17.26
N PRO A 46 6.44 -5.90 16.45
CA PRO A 46 7.04 -7.22 16.29
C PRO A 46 8.48 -7.18 15.77
N GLY A 47 8.85 -6.14 15.02
CA GLY A 47 10.19 -5.97 14.47
C GLY A 47 11.20 -5.34 15.42
N ALA A 48 10.74 -4.64 16.45
CA ALA A 48 11.54 -4.10 17.52
C ALA A 48 10.73 -4.10 18.83
N PRO A 49 10.63 -5.24 19.55
CA PRO A 49 9.70 -5.42 20.68
C PRO A 49 9.80 -4.37 21.81
N ASP A 50 10.97 -3.77 21.99
CA ASP A 50 11.22 -2.73 23.01
C ASP A 50 10.94 -1.30 22.51
N LYS A 51 10.33 -1.15 21.33
CA LYS A 51 10.07 0.13 20.67
C LYS A 51 8.58 0.27 20.32
N PRO A 52 8.03 1.49 20.21
CA PRO A 52 6.66 1.66 19.73
C PRO A 52 6.54 1.27 18.25
N GLY A 53 5.34 0.92 17.78
CA GLY A 53 5.10 0.41 16.43
C GLY A 53 5.54 1.33 15.29
N TRP A 54 5.65 2.64 15.53
CA TRP A 54 6.11 3.61 14.54
C TRP A 54 7.63 3.74 14.43
N VAL A 55 8.38 2.93 15.19
CA VAL A 55 9.78 2.67 14.86
C VAL A 55 9.80 1.63 13.75
N TYR A 56 9.84 2.12 12.51
CA TYR A 56 9.78 1.33 11.30
C TYR A 56 11.06 0.55 11.07
N THR A 57 10.90 -0.66 10.56
CA THR A 57 11.94 -1.44 9.89
C THR A 57 11.34 -2.12 8.67
N GLU A 58 12.16 -2.40 7.67
CA GLU A 58 11.69 -3.09 6.47
C GLU A 58 11.23 -4.51 6.83
N PRO A 59 9.98 -4.88 6.49
CA PRO A 59 9.52 -6.24 6.71
C PRO A 59 10.38 -7.20 5.89
N GLY A 60 10.72 -8.35 6.49
CA GLY A 60 11.33 -9.45 5.76
C GLY A 60 10.39 -9.99 4.68
N PRO A 61 10.94 -10.73 3.70
CA PRO A 61 10.19 -11.22 2.55
C PRO A 61 9.04 -12.16 2.91
N TYR A 62 9.01 -12.67 4.15
CA TYR A 62 8.02 -13.63 4.60
C TYR A 62 6.77 -13.02 5.24
N ASN A 63 6.72 -11.71 5.55
CA ASN A 63 5.73 -11.03 6.41
C ASN A 63 4.26 -11.50 6.16
N PRO A 64 3.81 -12.61 6.77
CA PRO A 64 2.66 -13.32 6.25
C PRO A 64 1.39 -12.84 6.94
N VAL A 65 0.25 -13.12 6.32
CA VAL A 65 -1.05 -13.06 6.99
C VAL A 65 -1.31 -14.38 7.71
N THR A 66 -1.15 -14.39 9.03
CA THR A 66 -1.40 -15.55 9.91
C THR A 66 -2.73 -15.46 10.67
N GLY A 67 -3.57 -14.48 10.35
CA GLY A 67 -4.89 -14.25 10.95
C GLY A 67 -5.17 -12.79 11.27
N ALA A 68 -6.27 -12.53 11.98
CA ALA A 68 -6.58 -11.20 12.50
C ALA A 68 -5.46 -10.73 13.44
N ASN A 69 -4.97 -9.51 13.23
CA ASN A 69 -3.84 -8.91 13.97
C ASN A 69 -2.47 -9.57 13.68
N SER A 70 -2.27 -10.12 12.48
CA SER A 70 -0.97 -10.63 12.04
C SER A 70 0.13 -9.60 12.29
N PRO A 71 1.19 -9.93 13.05
CA PRO A 71 2.25 -8.98 13.38
C PRO A 71 2.87 -8.39 12.12
N ASN A 72 2.98 -7.07 12.04
CA ASN A 72 3.52 -6.37 10.87
C ASN A 72 4.97 -5.92 11.11
N LEU A 73 5.70 -5.64 10.02
CA LEU A 73 7.08 -5.14 10.07
C LEU A 73 8.07 -6.10 10.75
N ILE A 74 7.85 -7.41 10.62
CA ILE A 74 8.76 -8.43 11.17
C ILE A 74 10.01 -8.51 10.27
N PRO A 75 11.23 -8.33 10.79
CA PRO A 75 12.46 -8.53 10.05
C PRO A 75 12.58 -9.95 9.52
N GLY A 76 13.38 -10.12 8.47
CA GLY A 76 13.76 -11.44 7.99
C GLY A 76 14.49 -12.26 9.06
N PRO A 77 14.52 -13.60 8.93
CA PRO A 77 15.26 -14.45 9.86
C PRO A 77 16.75 -14.08 9.86
N VAL A 78 17.40 -14.22 11.02
CA VAL A 78 18.83 -13.93 11.25
C VAL A 78 19.81 -14.69 10.34
N ASN A 79 19.35 -15.59 9.47
CA ASN A 79 20.15 -16.44 8.58
C ASN A 79 19.83 -16.25 7.07
N TYR A 80 19.14 -15.18 6.67
CA TYR A 80 19.09 -14.77 5.26
C TYR A 80 20.46 -14.17 4.89
N PRO A 81 21.06 -14.43 3.70
CA PRO A 81 22.49 -14.74 3.51
C PRO A 81 23.53 -13.72 4.01
N VAL A 82 23.12 -12.52 4.43
CA VAL A 82 23.92 -11.59 5.22
C VAL A 82 23.02 -10.93 6.29
N SER A 83 23.29 -11.19 7.57
CA SER A 83 22.55 -10.60 8.69
C SER A 83 23.04 -9.17 8.96
N ALA A 84 22.56 -8.20 8.19
CA ALA A 84 22.71 -6.80 8.56
C ALA A 84 21.77 -6.47 9.73
N PRO A 85 22.19 -5.66 10.73
CA PRO A 85 21.27 -5.14 11.73
C PRO A 85 20.09 -4.41 11.04
N PRO A 86 18.86 -4.55 11.55
CA PRO A 86 17.72 -3.83 10.98
C PRO A 86 17.95 -2.33 11.08
N LEU A 87 17.67 -1.61 9.99
CA LEU A 87 17.59 -0.15 10.03
C LEU A 87 16.29 0.23 10.74
N LEU A 88 16.42 0.93 11.86
CA LEU A 88 15.29 1.42 12.66
C LEU A 88 15.11 2.92 12.43
N ILE A 89 13.89 3.32 12.03
CA ILE A 89 13.55 4.72 11.77
C ILE A 89 12.30 5.07 12.59
N ASP A 90 12.44 6.02 13.52
CA ASP A 90 11.30 6.62 14.21
C ASP A 90 10.55 7.55 13.25
N LEU A 91 9.37 7.12 12.79
CA LEU A 91 8.53 7.86 11.84
C LEU A 91 7.96 9.17 12.41
N THR A 92 8.07 9.40 13.72
CA THR A 92 7.66 10.63 14.39
C THR A 92 8.82 11.60 14.63
N SER A 93 10.05 11.20 14.30
CA SER A 93 11.26 11.98 14.57
C SER A 93 11.25 13.34 13.88
N ASP A 94 11.64 14.38 14.61
CA ASP A 94 11.83 15.73 14.07
C ASP A 94 13.00 15.84 13.07
N ARG A 95 13.78 14.77 12.90
CA ARG A 95 14.83 14.68 11.88
C ARG A 95 14.27 14.40 10.49
N LEU A 96 13.02 13.94 10.38
CA LEU A 96 12.36 13.65 9.10
C LEU A 96 11.83 14.94 8.45
N PRO A 97 11.73 15.00 7.11
CA PRO A 97 11.09 16.12 6.41
C PRO A 97 9.59 16.21 6.74
N GLN A 98 9.00 17.38 6.52
CA GLN A 98 7.54 17.56 6.56
C GLN A 98 6.88 17.01 5.27
N PRO A 99 5.59 16.62 5.32
CA PRO A 99 4.73 16.51 6.50
C PRO A 99 5.08 15.30 7.37
N ARG A 100 5.12 15.50 8.69
CA ARG A 100 5.39 14.42 9.67
C ARG A 100 4.12 13.78 10.19
N LEU A 101 4.19 12.48 10.43
CA LEU A 101 3.12 11.76 11.12
C LEU A 101 3.19 12.04 12.63
N LYS A 102 2.03 12.02 13.26
CA LYS A 102 1.86 12.20 14.71
C LYS A 102 1.15 10.98 15.26
N SER A 103 1.47 10.61 16.50
CA SER A 103 0.67 9.65 17.24
C SER A 103 -0.65 10.31 17.64
N VAL A 104 -1.76 9.61 17.40
CA VAL A 104 -3.10 9.98 17.85
C VAL A 104 -3.62 8.80 18.66
N ALA A 105 -3.94 9.02 19.93
CA ALA A 105 -4.40 7.98 20.85
C ALA A 105 -3.49 6.73 20.88
N GLY A 106 -2.17 6.93 20.88
CA GLY A 106 -1.19 5.83 20.93
C GLY A 106 -0.97 5.09 19.62
N THR A 107 -1.52 5.57 18.50
CA THR A 107 -1.31 4.97 17.17
C THR A 107 -0.81 6.02 16.17
N VAL A 108 0.23 5.67 15.41
CA VAL A 108 0.57 6.40 14.18
C VAL A 108 -0.12 5.73 13.01
N TRP A 109 -0.97 6.48 12.31
CA TRP A 109 -1.64 6.02 11.09
C TRP A 109 -0.79 6.40 9.90
N VAL A 110 -0.07 5.42 9.33
CA VAL A 110 0.75 5.63 8.13
C VAL A 110 -0.14 5.40 6.93
N PRO A 111 -0.49 6.45 6.19
CA PRO A 111 -1.42 6.26 5.11
C PRO A 111 -0.57 5.79 3.92
N ALA A 112 -0.58 4.49 3.67
CA ALA A 112 0.34 3.83 2.74
C ALA A 112 -0.41 3.09 1.63
N TYR A 113 -1.71 2.83 1.82
CA TYR A 113 -2.51 1.98 0.94
C TYR A 113 -1.87 0.60 0.74
N THR A 114 -1.42 0.01 1.84
CA THR A 114 -0.79 -1.31 1.90
C THR A 114 -0.80 -1.80 3.35
N ASP A 115 -1.01 -3.09 3.51
CA ASP A 115 -0.81 -3.81 4.76
C ASP A 115 0.64 -4.30 4.94
N LEU A 116 1.47 -4.15 3.90
CA LEU A 116 2.83 -4.67 3.77
C LEU A 116 2.92 -6.19 3.97
N LYS A 117 1.83 -6.91 3.71
CA LYS A 117 1.75 -8.36 3.88
C LYS A 117 2.05 -9.11 2.60
N LEU A 118 2.53 -10.34 2.78
CA LEU A 118 2.78 -11.28 1.70
C LEU A 118 1.48 -12.01 1.34
N HIS A 119 1.08 -11.93 0.07
CA HIS A 119 -0.14 -12.56 -0.46
C HIS A 119 0.17 -13.39 -1.70
N ASN A 120 -0.55 -14.50 -1.88
CA ASN A 120 -0.54 -15.24 -3.13
C ASN A 120 -1.38 -14.51 -4.20
N LEU A 121 -0.73 -14.06 -5.28
CA LEU A 121 -1.37 -13.36 -6.40
C LEU A 121 -1.45 -14.23 -7.67
N CYS A 122 -1.42 -15.55 -7.53
CA CYS A 122 -1.47 -16.49 -8.66
C CYS A 122 -2.50 -17.60 -8.43
N ASP A 123 -3.19 -18.01 -9.49
CA ASP A 123 -4.14 -19.13 -9.49
C ASP A 123 -3.44 -20.50 -9.72
N GLY A 124 -2.17 -20.61 -9.32
CA GLY A 124 -1.35 -21.83 -9.41
C GLY A 124 -0.11 -21.71 -10.29
N PRO A 125 0.60 -22.82 -10.54
CA PRO A 125 1.94 -22.83 -11.15
C PRO A 125 1.96 -22.44 -12.64
N ASN A 126 0.81 -22.45 -13.33
CA ASN A 126 0.70 -22.05 -14.73
C ASN A 126 0.17 -20.61 -14.89
N ASP A 127 -0.02 -19.89 -13.79
CA ASP A 127 -0.44 -18.49 -13.85
C ASP A 127 0.64 -17.66 -14.54
N PRO A 128 0.31 -16.85 -15.57
CA PRO A 128 1.29 -16.01 -16.25
C PRO A 128 1.88 -14.89 -15.38
N ASN A 129 1.36 -14.69 -14.17
CA ASN A 129 1.90 -13.80 -13.14
C ASN A 129 2.78 -14.53 -12.11
N ALA A 130 2.92 -15.86 -12.18
CA ALA A 130 3.90 -16.55 -11.36
C ALA A 130 5.32 -16.25 -11.88
N GLU A 131 6.25 -15.93 -10.97
CA GLU A 131 7.66 -15.76 -11.31
C GLU A 131 8.34 -17.14 -11.36
N PRO A 132 9.15 -17.44 -12.38
CA PRO A 132 9.79 -18.75 -12.52
C PRO A 132 10.86 -19.02 -11.47
N LEU A 133 11.32 -17.97 -10.77
CA LEU A 133 12.36 -18.04 -9.75
C LEU A 133 11.88 -17.38 -8.46
N ASP A 134 12.13 -18.01 -7.32
CA ASP A 134 11.94 -17.40 -6.01
C ASP A 134 13.23 -16.74 -5.52
N GLN A 135 13.34 -15.43 -5.74
CA GLN A 135 14.47 -14.62 -5.31
C GLN A 135 14.52 -14.44 -3.77
N ASN A 136 13.51 -14.89 -3.04
CA ASN A 136 13.52 -14.97 -1.58
C ASN A 136 14.16 -16.26 -1.06
N GLN A 137 14.63 -17.15 -1.94
CA GLN A 137 15.34 -18.38 -1.59
C GLN A 137 16.83 -18.30 -1.94
N PRO A 138 17.69 -19.10 -1.27
CA PRO A 138 19.10 -19.19 -1.63
C PRO A 138 19.27 -19.55 -3.11
N ALA A 139 20.06 -18.76 -3.84
CA ALA A 139 20.31 -18.98 -5.27
C ALA A 139 20.82 -20.41 -5.52
N GLY A 140 20.20 -21.10 -6.49
CA GLY A 140 20.53 -22.49 -6.83
C GLY A 140 19.87 -23.56 -5.96
N SER A 141 19.13 -23.19 -4.90
CA SER A 141 18.38 -24.15 -4.09
C SER A 141 17.14 -24.69 -4.83
N ALA A 142 16.58 -25.79 -4.33
CA ALA A 142 15.31 -26.32 -4.85
C ALA A 142 14.17 -25.29 -4.72
N GLY A 143 14.13 -24.51 -3.64
CA GLY A 143 13.15 -23.44 -3.45
C GLY A 143 13.30 -22.32 -4.48
N PHE A 144 14.53 -21.93 -4.82
CA PHE A 144 14.78 -20.90 -5.85
C PHE A 144 14.19 -21.29 -7.21
N PHE A 145 14.29 -22.57 -7.59
CA PHE A 145 13.72 -23.09 -8.85
C PHE A 145 12.25 -23.53 -8.75
N ALA A 146 11.63 -23.47 -7.58
CA ALA A 146 10.21 -23.78 -7.41
C ALA A 146 9.29 -22.64 -7.88
N GLY A 147 9.86 -21.45 -8.13
CA GLY A 147 9.13 -20.24 -8.52
C GLY A 147 8.47 -19.52 -7.35
N ASN A 148 8.00 -18.30 -7.60
CA ASN A 148 7.34 -17.45 -6.62
C ASN A 148 5.95 -17.00 -7.10
N GLN A 149 4.98 -17.14 -6.21
CA GLN A 149 3.59 -16.70 -6.42
C GLN A 149 3.16 -15.66 -5.38
N GLN A 150 4.04 -15.36 -4.43
CA GLN A 150 3.75 -14.56 -3.27
C GLN A 150 4.47 -13.22 -3.34
N PHE A 151 3.72 -12.13 -3.14
CA PHE A 151 4.25 -10.77 -3.25
C PHE A 151 3.77 -9.91 -2.10
N LEU A 152 4.63 -9.01 -1.63
CA LEU A 152 4.23 -8.00 -0.66
C LEU A 152 3.27 -7.02 -1.33
N THR A 153 2.19 -6.65 -0.64
CA THR A 153 1.26 -5.64 -1.14
C THR A 153 1.99 -4.32 -1.38
N ARG A 154 2.07 -3.87 -2.64
CA ARG A 154 2.75 -2.62 -2.97
C ARG A 154 1.99 -1.43 -2.39
N LYS A 155 2.71 -0.44 -1.85
CA LYS A 155 2.11 0.84 -1.43
C LYS A 155 1.49 1.56 -2.63
N LEU A 156 0.22 1.96 -2.53
CA LEU A 156 -0.42 2.79 -3.56
C LEU A 156 -0.23 4.28 -3.30
N TRP A 157 0.24 4.66 -2.11
CA TRP A 157 0.53 6.06 -1.82
C TRP A 157 1.72 6.54 -2.69
N GLY A 158 1.41 7.41 -3.66
CA GLY A 158 2.32 7.89 -4.70
C GLY A 158 2.38 7.04 -5.97
N LEU A 159 1.39 6.15 -6.20
CA LEU A 159 1.35 5.19 -7.31
C LEU A 159 1.42 5.84 -8.69
N TYR A 160 0.72 6.95 -8.91
CA TYR A 160 0.48 7.49 -10.26
C TYR A 160 1.76 7.77 -11.04
N ASN A 161 2.81 8.22 -10.36
CA ASN A 161 4.09 8.59 -10.96
C ASN A 161 5.10 7.43 -10.97
N GLN A 162 4.68 6.18 -10.79
CA GLN A 162 5.54 5.02 -10.51
C GLN A 162 5.27 3.79 -11.40
N GLY A 163 4.85 4.01 -12.66
CA GLY A 163 4.73 2.93 -13.65
C GLY A 163 6.10 2.42 -14.15
N PRO A 164 6.16 1.23 -14.78
CA PRO A 164 5.06 0.29 -15.06
C PRO A 164 4.56 -0.43 -13.79
N PHE A 165 3.39 -1.09 -13.89
CA PHE A 165 2.65 -1.65 -12.76
C PHE A 165 2.78 -3.18 -12.64
N GLY A 166 2.41 -3.69 -11.46
CA GLY A 166 2.54 -5.10 -11.06
C GLY A 166 3.95 -5.47 -10.57
N HIS A 167 4.11 -6.67 -10.01
CA HIS A 167 5.42 -7.14 -9.53
C HIS A 167 6.41 -7.39 -10.69
N SER A 168 5.90 -7.78 -11.86
CA SER A 168 6.72 -8.05 -13.05
C SER A 168 6.98 -6.80 -13.91
N GLY A 169 6.36 -5.66 -13.58
CA GLY A 169 6.48 -4.42 -14.36
C GLY A 169 5.99 -4.49 -15.81
N LYS A 170 5.10 -5.45 -16.13
CA LYS A 170 4.64 -5.67 -17.53
C LYS A 170 3.40 -4.89 -17.93
N PHE A 171 2.67 -4.33 -16.95
CA PHE A 171 1.43 -3.61 -17.21
C PHE A 171 1.69 -2.11 -17.36
N THR A 172 1.19 -1.51 -18.44
CA THR A 172 1.43 -0.09 -18.72
C THR A 172 0.34 0.82 -18.15
N THR A 173 -0.79 0.24 -17.72
CA THR A 173 -1.90 0.97 -17.09
C THR A 173 -2.35 0.28 -15.80
N MET A 174 -2.82 1.08 -14.84
CA MET A 174 -3.40 0.55 -13.59
C MET A 174 -4.63 -0.32 -13.88
N ARG A 175 -5.45 0.06 -14.86
CA ARG A 175 -6.64 -0.72 -15.24
C ARG A 175 -6.28 -2.12 -15.72
N GLU A 176 -5.26 -2.22 -16.57
CA GLU A 176 -4.78 -3.50 -17.09
C GLU A 176 -4.27 -4.37 -15.94
N GLU A 177 -3.47 -3.78 -15.04
CA GLU A 177 -2.91 -4.48 -13.89
C GLU A 177 -3.99 -4.98 -12.90
N VAL A 178 -5.00 -4.16 -12.59
CA VAL A 178 -6.13 -4.59 -11.75
C VAL A 178 -6.91 -5.73 -12.42
N ASN A 179 -7.10 -5.68 -13.74
CA ASN A 179 -7.87 -6.69 -14.47
C ASN A 179 -7.12 -8.01 -14.71
N LEU A 180 -5.79 -7.97 -14.79
CA LEU A 180 -4.99 -9.13 -15.26
C LEU A 180 -3.95 -9.62 -14.25
N GLY A 181 -3.52 -8.78 -13.29
CA GLY A 181 -2.46 -9.06 -12.34
C GLY A 181 -2.92 -9.54 -10.96
N HIS A 182 -4.21 -9.40 -10.65
CA HIS A 182 -4.78 -9.70 -9.33
C HIS A 182 -5.50 -11.07 -9.31
N ASN A 183 -4.71 -12.15 -9.28
CA ASN A 183 -5.20 -13.53 -9.15
C ASN A 183 -5.07 -14.03 -7.69
N GLY A 184 -5.26 -15.32 -7.45
CA GLY A 184 -5.08 -15.95 -6.14
C GLY A 184 -6.01 -15.37 -5.08
N GLU A 185 -5.43 -14.87 -4.00
CA GLU A 185 -6.18 -14.23 -2.90
C GLU A 185 -6.94 -12.97 -3.35
N ALA A 186 -6.47 -12.29 -4.39
CA ALA A 186 -7.09 -11.08 -4.92
C ALA A 186 -8.18 -11.33 -5.97
N THR A 187 -8.40 -12.60 -6.38
CA THR A 187 -9.35 -12.93 -7.46
C THR A 187 -10.76 -12.41 -7.19
N ALA A 188 -11.26 -12.50 -5.95
CA ALA A 188 -12.59 -12.00 -5.60
C ALA A 188 -12.71 -10.48 -5.82
N SER A 189 -11.70 -9.72 -5.39
CA SER A 189 -11.67 -8.26 -5.54
C SER A 189 -11.55 -7.84 -7.01
N ARG A 190 -10.73 -8.55 -7.80
CA ARG A 190 -10.64 -8.36 -9.25
C ARG A 190 -11.99 -8.59 -9.94
N VAL A 191 -12.66 -9.69 -9.65
CA VAL A 191 -13.96 -10.02 -10.25
C VAL A 191 -15.01 -8.97 -9.87
N ALA A 192 -15.02 -8.52 -8.61
CA ALA A 192 -15.90 -7.44 -8.16
C ALA A 192 -15.61 -6.11 -8.89
N PHE A 193 -14.34 -5.77 -9.12
CA PHE A 193 -13.95 -4.62 -9.93
C PHE A 193 -14.40 -4.76 -11.39
N GLN A 194 -14.21 -5.93 -12.00
CA GLN A 194 -14.64 -6.21 -13.38
C GLN A 194 -16.15 -6.11 -13.56
N ALA A 195 -16.92 -6.42 -12.51
CA ALA A 195 -18.38 -6.30 -12.51
C ALA A 195 -18.88 -4.85 -12.40
N LEU A 196 -18.03 -3.89 -12.04
CA LEU A 196 -18.38 -2.47 -12.06
C LEU A 196 -18.65 -2.00 -13.49
N SER A 197 -19.58 -1.06 -13.65
CA SER A 197 -19.77 -0.36 -14.93
C SER A 197 -18.52 0.43 -15.32
N ALA A 198 -18.36 0.73 -16.61
CA ALA A 198 -17.19 1.47 -17.09
C ALA A 198 -16.94 2.80 -16.32
N PRO A 199 -17.96 3.66 -16.07
CA PRO A 199 -17.75 4.88 -15.27
C PRO A 199 -17.34 4.61 -13.82
N GLN A 200 -17.76 3.49 -13.24
CA GLN A 200 -17.36 3.10 -11.88
C GLN A 200 -15.91 2.60 -11.85
N GLN A 201 -15.47 1.83 -12.86
CA GLN A 201 -14.06 1.48 -13.03
C GLN A 201 -13.20 2.72 -13.29
N ASP A 202 -13.69 3.68 -14.09
CA ASP A 202 -13.05 4.98 -14.31
C ASP A 202 -12.88 5.74 -12.99
N ALA A 203 -13.91 5.79 -12.15
CA ALA A 203 -13.84 6.46 -10.85
C ALA A 203 -12.78 5.84 -9.92
N VAL A 204 -12.69 4.50 -9.86
CA VAL A 204 -11.63 3.82 -9.08
C VAL A 204 -10.24 4.16 -9.63
N VAL A 205 -10.06 4.15 -10.95
CA VAL A 205 -8.79 4.55 -11.58
C VAL A 205 -8.48 6.03 -11.29
N GLU A 206 -9.48 6.92 -11.31
CA GLU A 206 -9.29 8.34 -10.99
C GLU A 206 -8.85 8.54 -9.53
N PHE A 207 -9.42 7.76 -8.61
CA PHE A 207 -8.93 7.70 -7.23
C PHE A 207 -7.46 7.26 -7.16
N LEU A 208 -7.07 6.20 -7.86
CA LEU A 208 -5.67 5.74 -7.89
C LEU A 208 -4.72 6.79 -8.49
N LYS A 209 -5.16 7.52 -9.52
CA LYS A 209 -4.41 8.64 -10.12
C LYS A 209 -4.25 9.82 -9.16
N SER A 210 -5.16 9.99 -8.21
CA SER A 210 -5.03 11.04 -7.19
C SER A 210 -3.87 10.78 -6.23
N LEU A 211 -3.40 9.54 -6.09
CA LEU A 211 -2.28 9.17 -5.21
C LEU A 211 -0.93 9.41 -5.92
N GLN A 212 -0.30 10.55 -5.64
CA GLN A 212 0.87 11.04 -6.39
C GLN A 212 2.07 11.35 -5.49
N ILE A 213 3.22 11.56 -6.12
CA ILE A 213 4.35 12.22 -5.44
C ILE A 213 4.14 13.72 -5.53
N LEU A 214 3.98 14.38 -4.38
CA LEU A 214 3.75 15.83 -4.30
C LEU A 214 5.05 16.61 -4.55
N PRO A 215 4.94 17.88 -5.00
CA PRO A 215 6.09 18.77 -5.13
C PRO A 215 6.96 18.85 -3.87
N PRO A 216 8.27 19.07 -4.00
CA PRO A 216 9.13 19.23 -2.84
C PRO A 216 8.72 20.46 -2.03
N GLY A 217 8.58 20.29 -0.71
CA GLY A 217 8.22 21.37 0.21
C GLY A 217 6.72 21.51 0.47
N THR A 218 5.86 20.66 -0.12
CA THR A 218 4.44 20.64 0.20
C THR A 218 4.22 20.33 1.69
N PRO A 219 3.51 21.20 2.44
CA PRO A 219 3.44 21.10 3.90
C PRO A 219 2.33 20.18 4.42
N CYS A 220 1.50 19.63 3.53
CA CYS A 220 0.33 18.81 3.82
C CYS A 220 0.28 17.58 2.90
N ARG A 221 -0.59 16.63 3.23
CA ARG A 221 -0.70 15.34 2.52
C ARG A 221 -1.76 15.36 1.42
N VAL A 222 -2.72 16.27 1.52
CA VAL A 222 -3.81 16.45 0.55
C VAL A 222 -3.74 17.87 0.03
N VAL A 223 -3.62 18.02 -1.28
CA VAL A 223 -3.53 19.30 -1.96
C VAL A 223 -4.45 19.33 -3.17
N ASP A 224 -4.73 20.53 -3.69
CA ASP A 224 -5.27 20.67 -5.02
C ASP A 224 -4.18 20.72 -6.10
N GLU A 225 -4.57 20.88 -7.38
CA GLU A 225 -3.64 20.98 -8.51
C GLU A 225 -2.72 22.23 -8.46
N GLY A 226 -3.06 23.22 -7.63
CA GLY A 226 -2.26 24.40 -7.34
C GLY A 226 -1.25 24.22 -6.20
N ASN A 227 -1.19 23.03 -5.59
CA ASN A 227 -0.42 22.72 -4.39
C ASN A 227 -0.91 23.47 -3.13
N ASP A 228 -2.16 23.94 -3.13
CA ASP A 228 -2.79 24.52 -1.95
C ASP A 228 -3.28 23.40 -1.03
N CYS A 229 -3.02 23.52 0.26
CA CYS A 229 -3.46 22.52 1.23
C CYS A 229 -4.97 22.49 1.36
N LEU A 230 -5.53 21.30 1.20
CA LEU A 230 -6.91 21.04 1.54
C LEU A 230 -6.93 20.54 2.99
N GLU A 231 -7.88 21.04 3.79
CA GLU A 231 -8.05 20.53 5.15
C GLU A 231 -8.28 19.02 5.08
N ASP A 232 -7.52 18.25 5.87
CA ASP A 232 -7.72 16.81 6.05
C ASP A 232 -9.18 16.65 6.48
N GLY A 233 -10.06 16.27 5.55
CA GLY A 233 -11.50 16.25 5.79
C GLY A 233 -11.81 15.44 7.04
N GLU A 234 -12.22 16.10 8.12
CA GLU A 234 -12.87 15.45 9.23
C GLU A 234 -14.06 14.68 8.64
N SER A 235 -14.08 13.37 8.87
CA SER A 235 -15.26 12.55 8.63
C SER A 235 -16.47 13.25 9.23
N GLU A 236 -17.44 13.65 8.40
CA GLU A 236 -18.77 14.11 8.82
C GLU A 236 -19.57 12.96 9.47
N SER A 237 -19.10 12.46 10.61
CA SER A 237 -19.82 11.54 11.49
C SER A 237 -19.49 11.89 12.93
N GLY A 238 -20.09 12.98 13.44
CA GLY A 238 -19.86 13.40 14.82
C GLY A 238 -20.63 14.61 15.34
N LYS A 239 -21.52 15.23 14.55
CA LYS A 239 -22.44 16.26 15.04
C LYS A 239 -23.85 16.01 14.51
N ASN A 240 -24.57 15.11 15.19
CA ASN A 240 -26.02 15.21 15.38
C ASN A 240 -26.50 14.10 16.32
N ARG A 241 -26.56 14.45 17.62
CA ARG A 241 -27.57 14.10 18.64
C ARG A 241 -26.93 14.06 20.02
#